data_AF-A0A950HPT8-F1
#
_entry.id   AF-A0A950HPT8-F1
#
_cell.length_a   1.000
_cell.length_b   1.000
_cell.length_c   1.000
_cell.angle_alpha   90.00
_cell.angle_beta   90.00
_cell.angle_gamma   90.00
#
_symmetry.space_group_name_H-M   'P 1'
#
loop_
_entity.id
_entity.type
_entity.pdbx_description
1 polymer ?
#
loop_
_entity_poly.entity_id
_entity_poly.type
_entity_poly.pdbx_seq_one_letter_code
_entity_poly.pdbx_strand_id
1 'polypeptide(L)'
;MTPELEFKGDFDASAKSMLVPGAWFIGFACVACRDKFALLDDPTGSGNIRLGGNATLRVTCPHCGDTRTYAAGQMLAFQAATGRSSAKTLGKREPQPSGL
;
A
#
# COMPACT_ATOMS: atom_id res chain seq x y z
N MET A 1 6.23 23.56 -10.79
CA MET A 1 7.28 23.10 -9.85
C MET A 1 6.66 21.98 -9.04
N THR A 2 7.24 20.78 -9.04
CA THR A 2 6.71 19.64 -8.28
C THR A 2 7.23 19.72 -6.84
N PRO A 3 6.38 19.68 -5.81
CA PRO A 3 6.83 19.68 -4.43
C PRO A 3 7.64 18.41 -4.12
N GLU A 4 8.55 18.50 -3.15
CA GLU A 4 9.38 17.39 -2.68
C GLU A 4 9.16 17.17 -1.18
N LEU A 5 8.99 15.91 -0.80
CA LEU A 5 8.90 15.46 0.58
C LEU A 5 10.11 14.57 0.89
N GLU A 6 10.95 15.02 1.81
CA GLU A 6 12.15 14.29 2.25
C GLU A 6 11.92 13.57 3.58
N PHE A 7 12.36 12.31 3.67
CA PHE A 7 12.35 11.52 4.89
C PHE A 7 13.79 11.32 5.38
N LYS A 8 14.09 11.66 6.64
CA LYS A 8 15.44 11.56 7.24
C LYS A 8 15.38 10.91 8.62
N GLY A 9 16.23 9.91 8.88
CA GLY A 9 16.32 9.19 10.15
C GLY A 9 15.72 7.78 10.13
N ASP A 10 15.63 7.15 11.29
CA ASP A 10 15.16 5.78 11.46
C ASP A 10 13.81 5.77 12.19
N PHE A 11 12.82 5.09 11.61
CA PHE A 11 11.45 5.09 12.11
C PHE A 11 10.90 3.67 12.27
N ASP A 12 10.18 3.42 13.36
CA ASP A 12 9.20 2.32 13.42
C ASP A 12 7.85 2.93 13.04
N ALA A 13 7.32 2.55 11.88
CA ALA A 13 6.15 3.20 11.27
C ALA A 13 5.00 2.22 11.09
N SER A 14 3.78 2.72 11.29
CA SER A 14 2.55 1.95 11.21
C SER A 14 1.82 2.25 9.91
N ALA A 15 1.39 1.19 9.20
CA ALA A 15 0.53 1.34 8.04
C ALA A 15 -0.83 1.92 8.42
N LYS A 16 -1.40 2.76 7.55
CA LYS A 16 -2.76 3.27 7.67
C LYS A 16 -3.75 2.10 7.57
N SER A 17 -4.70 2.06 8.50
CA SER A 17 -5.74 1.03 8.57
C SER A 17 -6.89 1.25 7.59
N MET A 18 -7.11 2.49 7.14
CA MET A 18 -8.18 2.84 6.21
C MET A 18 -7.65 3.75 5.10
N LEU A 19 -7.97 3.41 3.85
CA LEU A 19 -7.69 4.21 2.66
C LEU A 19 -8.99 4.68 2.05
N VAL A 20 -9.10 5.99 1.81
CA VAL A 20 -10.22 6.57 1.07
C VAL A 20 -10.08 6.20 -0.41
N PRO A 21 -11.06 5.52 -1.03
CA PRO A 21 -11.00 5.14 -2.43
C PRO A 21 -10.80 6.37 -3.33
N GLY A 22 -9.86 6.30 -4.28
CA GLY A 22 -9.56 7.41 -5.19
C GLY A 22 -8.68 8.53 -4.61
N ALA A 23 -8.41 8.53 -3.31
CA ALA A 23 -7.44 9.44 -2.72
C ALA A 23 -6.00 8.97 -2.99
N TRP A 24 -5.06 9.92 -2.96
CA TRP A 24 -3.64 9.67 -3.12
C TRP A 24 -2.94 9.50 -1.78
N PHE A 25 -2.00 8.57 -1.73
CA PHE A 25 -1.26 8.18 -0.54
C PHE A 25 0.22 8.01 -0.85
N ILE A 26 1.04 8.11 0.20
CA ILE A 26 2.47 7.81 0.17
C ILE A 26 2.69 6.56 1.02
N GLY A 27 3.42 5.60 0.48
CA GLY A 27 3.76 4.37 1.20
C GLY A 27 4.65 3.46 0.38
N PHE A 28 4.44 2.15 0.51
CA PHE A 28 5.30 1.14 -0.10
C PHE A 28 4.48 0.05 -0.80
N ALA A 29 5.13 -0.64 -1.74
CA ALA A 29 4.68 -1.94 -2.21
C ALA A 29 5.40 -3.01 -1.39
N CYS A 30 4.65 -3.89 -0.72
CA CYS A 30 5.23 -4.97 0.05
C CYS A 30 6.05 -5.89 -0.85
N VAL A 31 7.29 -6.20 -0.48
CA VAL A 31 8.13 -7.11 -1.28
C VAL A 31 7.57 -8.54 -1.27
N ALA A 32 6.92 -8.95 -0.17
CA ALA A 32 6.39 -10.29 0.00
C ALA A 32 5.09 -10.54 -0.78
N CYS A 33 4.05 -9.72 -0.59
CA CYS A 33 2.75 -9.92 -1.24
C CYS A 33 2.49 -9.01 -2.45
N ARG A 34 3.37 -8.04 -2.73
CA ARG A 34 3.24 -7.02 -3.78
C ARG A 34 2.10 -6.01 -3.61
N ASP A 35 1.26 -6.16 -2.60
CA ASP A 35 0.22 -5.19 -2.30
C ASP A 35 0.80 -3.88 -1.77
N LYS A 36 0.17 -2.77 -2.18
CA LYS A 36 0.51 -1.43 -1.70
C LYS A 36 -0.16 -1.16 -0.36
N PHE A 37 0.55 -0.48 0.52
CA PHE A 37 0.00 0.03 1.78
C PHE A 37 0.49 1.45 2.01
N ALA A 38 -0.33 2.27 2.65
CA ALA A 38 -0.03 3.69 2.89
C ALA A 38 0.55 3.89 4.29
N LEU A 39 1.43 4.88 4.42
CA LEU A 39 1.83 5.46 5.70
C LEU A 39 1.19 6.85 5.90
N LEU A 40 1.09 7.63 4.83
CA LEU A 40 0.66 9.02 4.87
C LEU A 40 -0.31 9.31 3.72
N ASP A 41 -1.15 10.34 3.91
CA ASP A 41 -1.91 10.94 2.81
C ASP A 41 -0.95 11.78 1.95
N ASP A 42 -1.17 11.81 0.62
CA ASP A 42 -0.43 12.73 -0.24
C ASP A 42 -0.96 14.16 -0.03
N PRO A 43 -0.13 15.10 0.47
CA PRO A 43 -0.57 16.47 0.74
C PRO A 43 -0.97 17.25 -0.51
N THR A 44 -0.58 16.77 -1.71
CA THR A 44 -0.99 17.39 -2.97
C THR A 44 -2.33 16.88 -3.49
N GLY A 45 -2.79 15.72 -2.98
CA GLY A 45 -3.99 15.03 -3.46
C GLY A 45 -3.94 14.59 -4.92
N SER A 46 -2.76 14.53 -5.55
CA SER A 46 -2.62 14.39 -7.00
C SER A 46 -1.60 13.36 -7.45
N GLY A 47 -0.77 12.85 -6.52
CA GLY A 47 0.37 12.00 -6.82
C GLY A 47 1.58 12.73 -7.40
N ASN A 48 1.44 14.03 -7.73
CA ASN A 48 2.54 14.86 -8.25
C ASN A 48 3.41 15.37 -7.10
N ILE A 49 4.12 14.46 -6.46
CA ILE A 49 5.09 14.75 -5.40
C ILE A 49 6.36 13.94 -5.61
N ARG A 50 7.52 14.58 -5.43
CA ARG A 50 8.82 13.91 -5.40
C ARG A 50 9.05 13.38 -3.99
N LEU A 51 9.46 12.12 -3.88
CA LEU A 51 9.79 11.49 -2.61
C LEU A 51 11.28 11.24 -2.56
N GLY A 52 11.92 11.58 -1.44
CA GLY A 52 13.37 11.49 -1.30
C GLY A 52 13.84 11.38 0.14
N GLY A 53 15.16 11.50 0.31
CA GLY A 53 15.83 11.42 1.61
C GLY A 53 16.49 10.06 1.86
N ASN A 54 17.04 9.91 3.07
CA ASN A 54 17.87 8.79 3.48
C ASN A 54 17.29 8.01 4.68
N ALA A 55 15.99 8.14 4.95
CA ALA A 55 15.38 7.44 6.06
C ALA A 55 15.31 5.92 5.86
N THR A 56 15.30 5.21 6.99
CA THR A 56 14.91 3.81 7.07
C THR A 56 13.62 3.67 7.87
N LEU A 57 12.69 2.85 7.40
CA LEU A 57 11.38 2.66 8.02
C LEU A 57 11.11 1.18 8.23
N ARG A 58 11.01 0.75 9.48
CA ARG A 58 10.54 -0.58 9.85
C ARG A 58 9.02 -0.57 9.87
N VAL A 59 8.39 -1.37 9.01
CA VAL A 59 6.95 -1.41 8.83
C VAL A 59 6.44 -2.84 8.70
N THR A 60 5.33 -3.13 9.36
CA THR A 60 4.55 -4.35 9.18
C THR A 60 3.51 -4.17 8.08
N CYS A 61 3.54 -5.03 7.07
CA CYS A 61 2.55 -5.01 6.00
C CYS A 61 1.16 -5.41 6.54
N PRO A 62 0.11 -4.59 6.34
CA PRO A 62 -1.23 -4.91 6.85
C PRO A 62 -1.92 -6.05 6.08
N HIS A 63 -1.43 -6.41 4.89
CA HIS A 63 -2.04 -7.43 4.03
C HIS A 63 -1.55 -8.84 4.34
N CYS A 64 -0.25 -9.01 4.64
CA CYS A 64 0.36 -10.32 4.88
C CYS A 64 1.08 -10.46 6.22
N GLY A 65 1.18 -9.39 7.02
CA GLY A 65 1.84 -9.39 8.33
C GLY A 65 3.37 -9.38 8.30
N ASP A 66 4.00 -9.37 7.13
CA ASP A 66 5.47 -9.35 7.00
C ASP A 66 6.04 -8.01 7.46
N THR A 67 6.98 -8.05 8.43
CA THR A 67 7.68 -6.86 8.93
C THR A 67 9.05 -6.71 8.28
N ARG A 68 9.30 -5.56 7.65
CA ARG A 68 10.58 -5.26 6.99
C ARG A 68 11.01 -3.81 7.17
N THR A 69 12.30 -3.58 6.99
CA THR A 69 12.88 -2.24 6.86
C THR A 69 12.91 -1.83 5.40
N TYR A 70 12.35 -0.66 5.10
CA TYR A 70 12.31 -0.04 3.77
C TYR A 70 13.14 1.25 3.78
N ALA A 71 13.81 1.55 2.67
CA ALA A 71 14.47 2.84 2.47
C ALA A 71 13.49 3.89 1.93
N ALA A 72 13.70 5.17 2.27
CA ALA A 72 12.90 6.29 1.74
C ALA A 72 12.81 6.29 0.19
N GLY A 73 13.90 5.92 -0.50
CA GLY A 73 13.92 5.81 -1.96
C GLY A 73 13.02 4.71 -2.55
N GLN A 74 12.46 3.82 -1.71
CA GLN A 74 11.47 2.82 -2.12
C GLN A 74 10.03 3.31 -1.93
N MET A 75 9.83 4.49 -1.34
CA MET A 75 8.51 5.06 -1.19
C MET A 75 7.92 5.44 -2.55
N LEU A 76 6.61 5.33 -2.64
CA LEU A 76 5.85 5.66 -3.84
C LEU A 76 4.55 6.38 -3.48
N ALA A 77 4.17 7.32 -4.35
CA ALA A 77 2.83 7.87 -4.36
C ALA A 77 1.91 6.93 -5.16
N PHE A 78 0.73 6.61 -4.62
CA PHE A 78 -0.27 5.80 -5.32
C PHE A 78 -1.68 6.24 -4.98
N GLN A 79 -2.59 6.07 -5.94
CA GLN A 79 -4.01 6.23 -5.71
C GLN A 79 -4.58 4.93 -5.12
N ALA A 80 -5.38 5.03 -4.06
CA ALA A 80 -6.12 3.90 -3.55
C ALA A 80 -7.17 3.45 -4.57
N ALA A 81 -7.31 2.14 -4.75
CA ALA A 81 -8.25 1.58 -5.69
C ALA A 81 -9.68 2.06 -5.39
N THR A 82 -10.38 2.57 -6.40
CA THR A 82 -11.77 3.05 -6.31
C THR A 82 -12.82 1.93 -6.30
N GLY A 83 -12.39 0.66 -6.22
CA GLY A 83 -13.27 -0.49 -6.35
C GLY A 83 -13.64 -0.77 -7.80
N ARG A 84 -12.73 -1.42 -8.52
CA ARG A 84 -13.12 -2.50 -9.43
C ARG A 84 -12.24 -3.69 -9.10
N SER A 85 -12.60 -4.40 -8.05
CA SER A 85 -12.20 -5.80 -7.94
C SER A 85 -12.73 -6.48 -9.19
N SER A 86 -11.85 -6.87 -10.11
CA SER A 86 -12.12 -8.09 -10.86
C SER A 86 -12.20 -9.17 -9.80
N ALA A 87 -13.41 -9.39 -9.29
CA ALA A 87 -13.73 -10.56 -8.51
C ALA A 87 -13.29 -11.73 -9.38
N LYS A 88 -12.14 -12.33 -9.03
CA LYS A 88 -11.84 -13.66 -9.51
C LYS A 88 -12.95 -14.50 -8.90
N THR A 89 -13.96 -14.81 -9.69
CA THR A 89 -15.03 -15.75 -9.35
C THR A 89 -14.34 -17.04 -8.92
N LEU A 90 -14.10 -17.18 -7.62
CA LEU A 90 -13.79 -18.45 -7.01
C LEU A 90 -15.10 -19.24 -7.12
N GLY A 91 -15.22 -19.99 -8.21
CA GLY A 91 -16.37 -20.84 -8.45
C GLY A 91 -16.60 -21.71 -7.23
N LYS A 92 -17.71 -21.48 -6.54
CA LYS A 92 -18.28 -22.45 -5.61
C LYS A 92 -18.68 -23.66 -6.47
N ARG A 93 -17.86 -24.70 -6.48
CA ARG A 93 -18.31 -26.04 -6.86
C ARG A 93 -18.93 -26.64 -5.61
N GLU A 94 -20.24 -26.51 -5.50
CA GLU A 94 -21.05 -27.32 -4.59
C GLU A 94 -20.99 -28.78 -5.08
N PRO A 95 -20.71 -29.77 -4.21
CA PRO A 95 -20.88 -31.17 -4.58
C PRO A 95 -22.39 -31.48 -4.68
N GLN A 96 -22.84 -31.85 -5.88
CA GLN A 96 -24.17 -32.47 -6.08
C GLN A 96 -24.26 -33.75 -5.24
N PRO A 97 -25.32 -33.96 -4.44
CA PRO A 97 -25.61 -35.28 -3.92
C PRO A 97 -26.10 -36.16 -5.08
N SER A 98 -25.33 -37.20 -5.40
CA SER A 98 -25.84 -38.30 -6.24
C SER A 98 -26.92 -39.01 -5.44
N GLY A 99 -28.17 -38.91 -5.90
CA GLY A 99 -29.26 -39.71 -5.37
C GLY A 99 -29.05 -41.19 -5.69
N LEU A 100 -29.42 -42.03 -4.73
CA LEU A 100 -30.03 -43.34 -4.96
C LEU A 100 -31.06 -43.58 -3.86
#